data_AF-A0A2V8MJ93-F1
#
_entry.id   AF-A0A2V8MJ93-F1
#
_cell.length_a   1.000
_cell.length_b   1.000
_cell.length_c   1.000
_cell.angle_alpha   90.00
_cell.angle_beta   90.00
_cell.angle_gamma   90.00
#
_symmetry.space_group_name_H-M   'P 1'
#
loop_
_entity.id
_entity.type
_entity.pdbx_description
1 polymer ?
#
loop_
_entity_poly.entity_id
_entity_poly.type
_entity_poly.pdbx_seq_one_letter_code
_entity_poly.pdbx_strand_id
1 'polypeptide(L)'
;MPSAGRPKRKKSSRKKSELDSALDQVTDESVAASMKEFQDLLAQAKGDSSELIRQNAQELEQRLVLLKKKEIDKEDFDFFVENQKRDLRVFVDGQPAQSQERAEKLTLQILEIAATKVVPILIAMIKREVT
;
A
#
# COMPACT_ATOMS: atom_id res chain seq x y z
N MET A 1 -10.47 45.10 -21.75
CA MET A 1 -11.08 43.77 -21.47
C MET A 1 -9.98 42.79 -21.09
N PRO A 2 -9.89 42.30 -19.83
CA PRO A 2 -8.94 41.26 -19.49
C PRO A 2 -9.64 39.89 -19.57
N SER A 3 -9.16 39.01 -20.46
CA SER A 3 -9.68 37.64 -20.55
C SER A 3 -9.02 36.78 -19.47
N ALA A 4 -9.87 36.15 -18.67
CA ALA A 4 -9.58 35.39 -17.47
C ALA A 4 -8.42 34.39 -17.62
N GLY A 5 -7.44 34.51 -16.73
CA GLY A 5 -6.48 33.47 -16.45
C GLY A 5 -7.20 32.23 -15.92
N ARG A 6 -7.12 31.12 -16.63
CA ARG A 6 -7.53 29.81 -16.12
C ARG A 6 -6.60 29.42 -14.96
N PRO A 7 -7.10 29.12 -13.75
CA PRO A 7 -6.26 28.52 -12.74
C PRO A 7 -5.92 27.10 -13.21
N LYS A 8 -4.63 26.83 -13.44
CA LYS A 8 -4.11 25.47 -13.56
C LYS A 8 -4.61 24.70 -12.33
N ARG A 9 -5.41 23.64 -12.55
CA ARG A 9 -5.79 22.67 -11.51
C ARG A 9 -4.49 22.26 -10.81
N LYS A 10 -4.25 22.76 -9.59
CA LYS A 10 -3.24 22.20 -8.70
C LYS A 10 -3.66 20.76 -8.50
N LYS A 11 -2.96 19.80 -9.13
CA LYS A 11 -2.98 18.41 -8.68
C LYS A 11 -2.71 18.49 -7.19
N SER A 12 -3.68 18.08 -6.39
CA SER A 12 -3.55 17.96 -4.94
C SER A 12 -2.22 17.26 -4.68
N SER A 13 -1.22 18.01 -4.24
CA SER A 13 0.02 17.46 -3.72
C SER A 13 -0.33 16.82 -2.39
N ARG A 14 -1.01 15.66 -2.43
CA ARG A 14 -0.92 14.71 -1.33
C ARG A 14 0.59 14.56 -1.11
N LYS A 15 1.08 14.94 0.08
CA LYS A 15 2.46 14.61 0.46
C LYS A 15 2.63 13.13 0.16
N LYS A 16 3.46 12.80 -0.83
CA LYS A 16 3.78 11.42 -1.16
C LYS A 16 4.43 10.82 0.08
N SER A 17 4.00 9.64 0.49
CA SER A 17 4.66 8.96 1.60
C SER A 17 6.08 8.54 1.19
N GLU A 18 6.93 8.24 2.18
CA GLU A 18 8.28 7.71 1.91
C GLU A 18 8.24 6.40 1.10
N LEU A 19 7.16 5.63 1.30
CA LEU A 19 6.85 4.44 0.53
C LEU A 19 6.46 4.79 -0.91
N ASP A 20 5.53 5.73 -1.12
CA ASP A 20 5.12 6.15 -2.47
C ASP A 20 6.30 6.63 -3.31
N SER A 21 7.19 7.39 -2.68
CA SER A 21 8.40 7.90 -3.33
C SER A 21 9.40 6.80 -3.69
N ALA A 22 9.39 5.67 -2.97
CA ALA A 22 10.22 4.51 -3.29
C ALA A 22 9.63 3.71 -4.45
N LEU A 23 8.33 3.47 -4.42
CA LEU A 23 7.64 2.68 -5.45
C LEU A 23 7.64 3.40 -6.81
N ASP A 24 7.58 4.73 -6.82
CA ASP A 24 7.69 5.55 -8.04
C ASP A 24 9.06 5.44 -8.74
N GLN A 25 10.11 4.94 -8.06
CA GLN A 25 11.43 4.74 -8.67
C GLN A 25 11.54 3.41 -9.43
N VAL A 26 10.53 2.55 -9.34
CA VAL A 26 10.47 1.28 -10.07
C VAL A 26 10.14 1.58 -11.53
N THR A 27 11.13 1.51 -12.40
CA THR A 27 11.01 1.79 -13.85
C THR A 27 10.72 0.54 -14.68
N ASP A 28 10.78 -0.64 -14.09
CA ASP A 28 10.46 -1.90 -14.76
C ASP A 28 8.94 -1.98 -15.01
N GLU A 29 8.53 -1.87 -16.28
CA GLU A 29 7.12 -1.85 -16.68
C GLU A 29 6.34 -3.09 -16.25
N SER A 30 7.00 -4.25 -16.16
CA SER A 30 6.36 -5.50 -15.75
C SER A 30 5.91 -5.48 -14.29
N VAL A 31 6.52 -4.59 -13.49
CA VAL A 31 6.33 -4.50 -12.04
C VAL A 31 5.64 -3.18 -11.65
N ALA A 32 5.89 -2.10 -12.38
CA ALA A 32 5.34 -0.76 -12.13
C ALA A 32 3.80 -0.76 -12.09
N ALA A 33 3.14 -1.55 -12.94
CA ALA A 33 1.69 -1.70 -12.92
C ALA A 33 1.18 -2.24 -11.58
N SER A 34 1.85 -3.26 -11.03
CA SER A 34 1.50 -3.85 -9.73
C SER A 34 1.81 -2.88 -8.57
N MET A 35 2.86 -2.08 -8.67
CA MET A 35 3.17 -1.06 -7.66
C MET A 35 2.11 0.03 -7.62
N LYS A 36 1.68 0.49 -8.79
CA LYS A 36 0.60 1.48 -8.90
C LYS A 36 -0.73 0.94 -8.38
N GLU A 37 -1.08 -0.29 -8.76
CA GLU A 37 -2.27 -0.98 -8.22
C GLU A 37 -2.21 -1.04 -6.70
N PHE A 38 -1.08 -1.45 -6.14
CA PHE A 38 -0.87 -1.49 -4.70
C PHE A 38 -1.07 -0.11 -4.04
N GLN A 39 -0.46 0.94 -4.59
CA GLN A 39 -0.61 2.30 -4.08
C GLN A 39 -2.05 2.79 -4.12
N ASP A 40 -2.77 2.52 -5.21
CA ASP A 40 -4.17 2.89 -5.38
C ASP A 40 -5.07 2.15 -4.36
N LEU A 41 -4.81 0.87 -4.09
CA LEU A 41 -5.53 0.09 -3.08
C LEU A 41 -5.20 0.54 -1.66
N LEU A 42 -3.93 0.78 -1.36
CA LEU A 42 -3.49 1.28 -0.06
C LEU A 42 -4.09 2.66 0.24
N ALA A 43 -4.12 3.56 -0.76
CA ALA A 43 -4.74 4.87 -0.62
C ALA A 43 -6.25 4.79 -0.41
N GLN A 44 -6.93 3.87 -1.09
CA GLN A 44 -8.36 3.59 -0.88
C GLN A 44 -8.63 3.05 0.52
N ALA A 45 -7.87 2.04 0.96
CA ALA A 45 -8.02 1.43 2.27
C ALA A 45 -7.75 2.44 3.41
N LYS A 46 -6.74 3.31 3.27
CA LYS A 46 -6.48 4.41 4.22
C LYS A 46 -7.57 5.49 4.23
N GLY A 47 -8.33 5.63 3.14
CA GLY A 47 -9.48 6.54 3.03
C GLY A 47 -10.82 5.89 3.36
N ASP A 48 -10.83 4.62 3.76
CA ASP A 48 -12.03 3.85 4.03
C ASP A 48 -12.78 4.38 5.26
N SER A 49 -14.11 4.26 5.23
CA SER A 49 -14.97 4.58 6.36
C SER A 49 -14.90 3.53 7.47
N SER A 50 -14.53 2.28 7.14
CA SER A 50 -14.27 1.24 8.13
C SER A 50 -12.95 1.52 8.85
N GLU A 51 -13.03 1.69 10.16
CA GLU A 51 -11.86 1.95 11.00
C GLU A 51 -10.84 0.82 10.92
N LEU A 52 -11.29 -0.44 10.92
CA LEU A 52 -10.43 -1.62 10.83
C LEU A 52 -9.66 -1.66 9.48
N ILE A 53 -10.34 -1.38 8.36
CA ILE A 53 -9.69 -1.33 7.04
C ILE A 53 -8.64 -0.23 7.02
N ARG A 54 -8.99 0.95 7.53
CA ARG A 54 -8.10 2.11 7.60
C ARG A 54 -6.87 1.84 8.47
N GLN A 55 -7.05 1.28 9.66
CA GLN A 55 -5.96 0.97 10.59
C GLN A 55 -5.03 -0.09 10.01
N ASN A 56 -5.57 -1.18 9.42
CA ASN A 56 -4.77 -2.20 8.75
C ASN A 56 -3.89 -1.61 7.63
N ALA A 57 -4.46 -0.72 6.81
CA ALA A 57 -3.71 -0.08 5.74
C ALA A 57 -2.63 0.89 6.25
N GLN A 58 -2.88 1.61 7.35
CA GLN A 58 -1.89 2.47 7.99
C GLN A 58 -0.74 1.65 8.59
N GLU A 59 -1.04 0.55 9.29
CA GLU A 59 -0.02 -0.32 9.86
C GLU A 59 0.80 -0.99 8.77
N LEU A 60 0.17 -1.46 7.68
CA LEU A 60 0.89 -2.03 6.54
C LEU A 60 1.88 -1.02 5.93
N GLU A 61 1.45 0.22 5.70
CA GLU A 61 2.35 1.26 5.19
C GLU A 61 3.54 1.48 6.15
N GLN A 62 3.27 1.56 7.46
CA GLN A 62 4.32 1.72 8.46
C GLN A 62 5.31 0.55 8.44
N ARG A 63 4.84 -0.69 8.38
CA ARG A 63 5.70 -1.89 8.31
C ARG A 63 6.57 -1.89 7.05
N LEU A 64 6.03 -1.49 5.91
CA LEU A 64 6.82 -1.36 4.67
C LEU A 64 7.88 -0.26 4.78
N VAL A 65 7.60 0.84 5.47
CA VAL A 65 8.60 1.89 5.75
C VAL A 65 9.70 1.38 6.69
N LEU A 66 9.34 0.66 7.76
CA LEU A 66 10.30 0.05 8.68
C LEU A 66 11.20 -0.96 7.97
N LEU A 67 10.62 -1.80 7.11
CA LEU A 67 11.37 -2.76 6.28
C LEU A 67 12.35 -2.03 5.36
N LYS A 68 11.91 -0.95 4.70
CA LYS A 68 12.78 -0.12 3.86
C LYS A 68 13.95 0.46 4.65
N LYS A 69 13.71 0.88 5.90
CA LYS A 69 14.73 1.40 6.82
C LYS A 69 15.61 0.32 7.44
N LYS A 70 15.34 -0.97 7.14
CA LYS A 70 15.99 -2.13 7.77
C LYS A 70 15.80 -2.18 9.30
N GLU A 71 14.73 -1.56 9.81
CA GLU A 71 14.37 -1.62 11.23
C GLU A 71 13.61 -2.90 11.58
N ILE A 72 13.01 -3.54 10.57
CA ILE A 72 12.49 -4.91 10.61
C ILE A 72 13.02 -5.66 9.40
N ASP A 73 13.05 -6.98 9.47
CA ASP A 73 13.41 -7.81 8.32
C ASP A 73 12.17 -8.43 7.62
N LYS A 74 12.44 -9.31 6.64
CA LYS A 74 11.38 -9.97 5.88
C LYS A 74 10.57 -10.93 6.76
N GLU A 75 11.22 -11.62 7.69
CA GLU A 75 10.55 -12.61 8.55
C GLU A 75 9.60 -11.90 9.52
N ASP A 76 10.03 -10.78 10.09
CA ASP A 76 9.17 -9.89 10.89
C ASP A 76 7.95 -9.40 10.09
N PHE A 77 8.17 -8.99 8.84
CA PHE A 77 7.10 -8.52 7.96
C PHE A 77 6.13 -9.64 7.60
N ASP A 78 6.63 -10.82 7.23
CA ASP A 78 5.81 -11.98 6.89
C ASP A 78 4.98 -12.43 8.11
N PHE A 79 5.56 -12.43 9.31
CA PHE A 79 4.85 -12.73 10.55
C PHE A 79 3.69 -11.76 10.79
N PHE A 80 3.94 -10.45 10.60
CA PHE A 80 2.89 -9.42 10.66
C PHE A 80 1.76 -9.71 9.65
N VAL A 81 2.09 -10.01 8.40
CA VAL A 81 1.09 -10.29 7.35
C VAL A 81 0.24 -11.51 7.70
N GLU A 82 0.87 -12.61 8.13
CA GLU A 82 0.15 -13.83 8.48
C GLU A 82 -0.74 -13.65 9.71
N ASN A 83 -0.30 -12.85 10.70
CA ASN A 83 -1.12 -12.51 11.85
C ASN A 83 -2.35 -11.68 11.42
N GLN A 84 -2.13 -10.59 10.67
CA GLN A 84 -3.22 -9.72 10.18
C GLN A 84 -4.22 -10.50 9.33
N LYS A 85 -3.76 -11.39 8.44
CA LYS A 85 -4.64 -12.21 7.60
C LYS A 85 -5.62 -13.06 8.41
N ARG A 86 -5.21 -13.59 9.56
CA ARG A 86 -6.09 -14.39 10.42
C ARG A 86 -7.26 -13.56 10.95
N ASP A 87 -6.95 -12.38 11.49
CA ASP A 87 -7.95 -11.48 12.06
C ASP A 87 -8.88 -10.90 10.97
N LEU A 88 -8.31 -10.52 9.83
CA LEU A 88 -9.03 -9.91 8.72
C LEU A 88 -9.94 -10.90 7.98
N ARG A 89 -9.61 -12.19 7.94
CA ARG A 89 -10.51 -13.21 7.39
C ARG A 89 -11.85 -13.25 8.14
N VAL A 90 -11.80 -13.25 9.47
CA VAL A 90 -13.01 -13.22 10.30
C VAL A 90 -13.83 -11.95 10.04
N PHE A 91 -13.15 -10.81 9.89
CA PHE A 91 -13.82 -9.54 9.55
C PHE A 91 -14.51 -9.58 8.19
N VAL A 92 -13.81 -10.09 7.15
CA VAL A 92 -14.32 -10.21 5.78
C VAL A 92 -15.50 -11.16 5.71
N ASP A 93 -15.39 -12.34 6.33
CA ASP A 93 -16.46 -13.34 6.37
C ASP A 93 -17.71 -12.84 7.12
N GLY A 94 -17.52 -11.90 8.05
CA GLY A 94 -18.61 -11.23 8.76
C GLY A 94 -19.28 -10.08 7.99
N GLN A 95 -18.78 -9.69 6.82
CA GLN A 95 -19.38 -8.61 6.03
C GLN A 95 -20.62 -9.10 5.25
N PRO A 96 -21.57 -8.19 4.98
CA PRO A 96 -22.61 -8.47 3.99
C PRO A 96 -21.99 -8.80 2.62
N ALA A 97 -22.62 -9.70 1.86
CA ALA A 97 -22.13 -10.13 0.54
C ALA A 97 -21.81 -8.96 -0.42
N GLN A 98 -22.59 -7.87 -0.36
CA GLN A 98 -22.38 -6.67 -1.16
C GLN A 98 -21.08 -5.91 -0.84
N SER A 99 -20.56 -6.08 0.37
CA SER A 99 -19.35 -5.40 0.87
C SER A 99 -18.17 -6.36 1.06
N GLN A 100 -18.39 -7.68 0.96
CA GLN A 100 -17.38 -8.70 1.24
C GLN A 100 -16.21 -8.62 0.25
N GLU A 101 -16.48 -8.52 -1.06
CA GLU A 101 -15.44 -8.36 -2.08
C GLU A 101 -14.60 -7.10 -1.84
N ARG A 102 -15.26 -5.98 -1.51
CA ARG A 102 -14.59 -4.72 -1.17
C ARG A 102 -13.71 -4.89 0.07
N ALA A 103 -14.23 -5.53 1.12
CA ALA A 103 -13.49 -5.75 2.35
C ALA A 103 -12.28 -6.65 2.12
N GLU A 104 -12.43 -7.76 1.40
CA GLU A 104 -11.34 -8.65 1.01
C GLU A 104 -10.27 -7.89 0.21
N LYS A 105 -10.71 -7.14 -0.81
CA LYS A 105 -9.83 -6.36 -1.68
C LYS A 105 -9.05 -5.29 -0.95
N LEU A 106 -9.63 -4.63 0.06
CA LEU A 106 -9.00 -3.54 0.82
C LEU A 106 -8.31 -4.02 2.11
N THR A 107 -8.32 -5.33 2.39
CA THR A 107 -7.63 -5.91 3.55
C THR A 107 -6.68 -7.04 3.15
N LEU A 108 -7.21 -8.21 2.81
CA LEU A 108 -6.45 -9.42 2.52
C LEU A 108 -5.63 -9.30 1.23
N GLN A 109 -6.23 -8.79 0.16
CA GLN A 109 -5.56 -8.71 -1.15
C GLN A 109 -4.40 -7.70 -1.13
N ILE A 110 -4.55 -6.58 -0.42
CA ILE A 110 -3.49 -5.57 -0.28
C ILE A 110 -2.29 -6.15 0.50
N LEU A 111 -2.54 -6.94 1.55
CA LEU A 111 -1.49 -7.64 2.30
C LEU A 111 -0.76 -8.66 1.42
N GLU A 112 -1.50 -9.40 0.60
CA GLU A 112 -0.92 -10.37 -0.32
C GLU A 112 -0.06 -9.72 -1.40
N ILE A 113 -0.53 -8.64 -2.02
CA ILE A 113 0.26 -7.86 -2.98
C ILE A 113 1.52 -7.30 -2.31
N ALA A 114 1.41 -6.81 -1.08
CA ALA A 114 2.57 -6.31 -0.34
C ALA A 114 3.63 -7.39 -0.15
N ALA A 115 3.25 -8.57 0.37
CA ALA A 115 4.18 -9.66 0.65
C ALA A 115 4.79 -10.28 -0.62
N THR A 116 3.98 -10.47 -1.67
CA THR A 116 4.40 -11.22 -2.86
C THR A 116 5.06 -10.37 -3.94
N LYS A 117 4.70 -9.08 -4.02
CA LYS A 117 5.20 -8.18 -5.06
C LYS A 117 6.05 -7.05 -4.48
N VAL A 118 5.53 -6.30 -3.52
CA VAL A 118 6.18 -5.06 -3.04
C VAL A 118 7.46 -5.35 -2.25
N VAL A 119 7.40 -6.25 -1.26
CA VAL A 119 8.53 -6.59 -0.39
C VAL A 119 9.75 -7.10 -1.15
N PRO A 120 9.62 -8.06 -2.10
CA PRO A 120 10.77 -8.50 -2.92
C PRO A 120 11.47 -7.35 -3.64
N ILE A 121 10.72 -6.38 -4.17
CA ILE A 121 11.26 -5.22 -4.86
C ILE A 121 11.97 -4.30 -3.88
N LEU A 122 11.35 -4.00 -2.74
CA LEU A 122 11.97 -3.17 -1.69
C LEU A 122 13.30 -3.79 -1.25
N ILE A 123 13.35 -5.09 -1.00
CA ILE A 123 14.58 -5.81 -0.66
C ILE A 123 15.62 -5.71 -1.79
N ALA A 124 15.20 -5.87 -3.05
CA ALA A 124 16.10 -5.75 -4.19
C ALA A 124 16.68 -4.34 -4.34
N MET A 125 15.87 -3.29 -4.11
CA MET A 125 16.32 -1.90 -4.13
C MET A 125 17.34 -1.64 -3.02
N ILE A 126 17.03 -2.07 -1.80
CA ILE A 126 17.91 -1.95 -0.63
C ILE A 126 19.28 -2.62 -0.88
N LYS A 127 19.29 -3.79 -1.54
CA LYS A 127 20.54 -4.48 -1.90
C LYS A 127 21.36 -3.68 -2.92
N ARG A 128 20.71 -3.07 -3.91
CA ARG A 128 21.37 -2.24 -4.93
C ARG A 128 21.95 -0.94 -4.37
N GLU A 129 21.34 -0.34 -3.35
CA GLU A 129 21.87 0.88 -2.71
C GLU A 129 23.18 0.67 -1.92
N VAL A 130 23.50 -0.57 -1.56
CA VAL A 130 24.70 -0.92 -0.78
C VAL A 130 25.87 -1.37 -1.68
N THR A 131 25.65 -1.49 -2.99
CA THR A 131 26.66 -1.95 -3.97
C THR A 131 27.23 -0.78 -4.76
#